data_AF-A0A6P1ZCH1-F1
#
_entry.id   AF-A0A6P1ZCH1-F1
#
_cell.length_a   1.000
_cell.length_b   1.000
_cell.length_c   1.000
_cell.angle_alpha   90.00
_cell.angle_beta   90.00
_cell.angle_gamma   90.00
#
_symmetry.space_group_name_H-M   'P 1'
#
loop_
_entity.id
_entity.type
_entity.pdbx_description
1 polymer ?
#
loop_
_entity_poly.entity_id
_entity_poly.type
_entity_poly.pdbx_seq_one_letter_code
_entity_poly.pdbx_strand_id
1 'polypeptide(L)'
;MEDDMDQWTQTQIDAQTEAPETYTLERENAPDVRFEGWEVARADSRRLGENPPRWTSLWLYVSKGGKILAHKVGHTRLEGEVNLYTLHICDTPAELREVLGHGWLAKSLYDEAGIDYVEEVE
;
A
#
# COMPACT_ATOMS: atom_id res chain seq x y z
N MET A 1 17.87 20.70 7.24
CA MET A 1 17.64 19.67 6.21
C MET A 1 16.36 18.97 6.61
N GLU A 2 15.28 19.72 6.52
CA GLU A 2 13.89 19.28 6.61
C GLU A 2 13.28 19.86 5.32
N ASP A 3 12.28 19.20 4.73
CA ASP A 3 11.68 19.47 3.41
C ASP A 3 12.31 18.78 2.17
N ASP A 4 12.41 17.45 2.20
CA ASP A 4 12.42 16.61 0.98
C ASP A 4 11.25 15.58 0.98
N MET A 5 10.28 15.74 1.89
CA MET A 5 9.13 14.83 1.95
C MET A 5 8.05 15.28 0.98
N ASP A 6 7.51 14.34 0.21
CA ASP A 6 6.43 14.60 -0.72
C ASP A 6 5.18 15.17 -0.01
N GLN A 7 4.50 16.10 -0.68
CA GLN A 7 3.35 16.83 -0.12
C GLN A 7 2.18 15.91 0.23
N TRP A 8 1.92 14.87 -0.57
CA TRP A 8 0.86 13.91 -0.25
C TRP A 8 1.21 13.17 1.03
N THR A 9 2.46 12.73 1.18
CA THR A 9 2.93 12.02 2.37
C THR A 9 2.81 12.88 3.63
N GLN A 10 3.25 14.14 3.58
CA GLN A 10 3.09 15.08 4.70
C GLN A 10 1.61 15.25 5.07
N THR A 11 0.74 15.39 4.06
CA THR A 11 -0.71 15.50 4.26
C THR A 11 -1.28 14.27 4.97
N GLN A 12 -0.86 13.06 4.57
CA GLN A 12 -1.30 11.84 5.22
C GLN A 12 -0.87 11.77 6.68
N ILE A 13 0.36 12.20 7.01
CA ILE A 13 0.88 12.23 8.38
C ILE A 13 0.13 13.25 9.23
N ASP A 14 -0.07 14.47 8.71
CA ASP A 14 -0.73 15.55 9.44
C ASP A 14 -2.22 15.30 9.70
N ALA A 15 -2.85 14.48 8.85
CA ALA A 15 -4.25 14.08 9.01
C ALA A 15 -4.47 13.05 10.14
N GLN A 16 -3.41 12.39 10.63
CA GLN A 16 -3.53 11.36 11.66
C GLN A 16 -3.78 11.98 13.03
N THR A 17 -4.85 11.54 13.69
CA THR A 17 -5.15 11.92 15.07
C THR A 17 -4.64 10.89 16.09
N GLU A 18 -4.29 9.69 15.61
CA GLU A 18 -3.81 8.58 16.40
C GLU A 18 -2.27 8.47 16.35
N ALA A 19 -1.68 7.92 17.41
CA ALA A 19 -0.24 7.67 17.44
C ALA A 19 0.14 6.61 16.40
N PRO A 20 1.35 6.67 15.81
CA PRO A 20 1.79 5.66 14.84
C PRO A 20 1.89 4.28 15.50
N GLU A 21 1.52 3.25 14.75
CA GLU A 21 1.67 1.85 15.16
C GLU A 21 2.96 1.24 14.61
N THR A 22 3.45 0.19 15.27
CA THR A 22 4.57 -0.60 14.77
C THR A 22 4.05 -1.71 13.87
N TYR A 23 4.39 -1.65 12.57
CA TYR A 23 4.09 -2.70 11.62
C TYR A 23 5.33 -3.54 11.34
N THR A 24 5.13 -4.86 11.15
CA THR A 24 6.14 -5.76 10.56
C THR A 24 5.51 -6.41 9.33
N LEU A 25 6.01 -6.05 8.15
CA LEU A 25 5.48 -6.52 6.87
C LEU A 25 6.42 -7.57 6.27
N GLU A 26 5.83 -8.71 5.93
CA GLU A 26 6.52 -9.81 5.25
C GLU A 26 6.85 -9.42 3.80
N ARG A 27 7.96 -9.92 3.27
CA ARG A 27 8.24 -9.82 1.83
C ARG A 27 8.98 -11.03 1.32
N GLU A 28 8.66 -11.46 0.11
CA GLU A 28 9.36 -12.58 -0.50
C GLU A 28 10.78 -12.21 -0.95
N ASN A 29 11.68 -13.18 -0.83
CA ASN A 29 13.07 -13.11 -1.29
C ASN A 29 13.88 -11.93 -0.71
N ALA A 30 13.44 -11.34 0.40
CA ALA A 30 14.15 -10.27 1.10
C ALA A 30 13.74 -10.20 2.59
N PRO A 31 14.52 -9.55 3.47
CA PRO A 31 14.21 -9.51 4.91
C PRO A 31 12.93 -8.73 5.22
N ASP A 32 12.07 -9.21 6.11
CA ASP A 32 10.88 -8.45 6.54
C ASP A 32 11.20 -7.01 6.96
N VAL A 33 10.23 -6.11 6.78
CA VAL A 33 10.40 -4.68 7.04
C VAL A 33 9.59 -4.29 8.25
N ARG A 34 10.25 -3.65 9.22
CA ARG A 34 9.61 -3.09 10.42
C ARG A 34 9.73 -1.57 10.41
N PHE A 35 8.62 -0.89 10.68
CA PHE A 35 8.56 0.57 10.75
C PHE A 35 7.43 1.03 11.67
N GLU A 36 7.49 2.28 12.09
CA GLU A 36 6.38 2.98 12.75
C GLU A 36 5.66 3.85 11.72
N GLY A 37 4.33 3.84 11.70
CA GLY A 37 3.55 4.60 10.73
C GLY A 37 2.05 4.42 10.90
N TRP A 38 1.32 4.64 9.81
CA TRP A 38 -0.14 4.55 9.76
C TRP A 38 -0.56 3.81 8.49
N GLU A 39 -1.59 2.98 8.60
CA GLU A 39 -2.34 2.48 7.44
C GLU A 39 -3.23 3.60 6.90
N VAL A 40 -3.07 3.94 5.63
CA VAL A 40 -3.79 5.07 5.01
C VAL A 40 -4.84 4.64 4.00
N ALA A 41 -4.72 3.43 3.44
CA ALA A 41 -5.70 2.88 2.52
C ALA A 41 -5.56 1.35 2.39
N ARG A 42 -6.66 0.70 2.00
CA ARG A 42 -6.68 -0.73 1.71
C ARG A 42 -7.62 -1.06 0.55
N ALA A 43 -7.25 -2.05 -0.27
CA ALA A 43 -8.15 -2.61 -1.28
C ALA A 43 -8.10 -4.14 -1.27
N ASP A 44 -9.21 -4.79 -1.58
CA ASP A 44 -9.30 -6.26 -1.64
C ASP A 44 -9.97 -6.70 -2.95
N SER A 45 -9.40 -7.73 -3.58
CA SER A 45 -9.93 -8.27 -4.82
C SER A 45 -11.18 -9.12 -4.62
N ARG A 46 -11.49 -9.49 -3.36
CA ARG A 46 -12.73 -10.18 -3.00
C ARG A 46 -13.89 -9.21 -3.02
N ARG A 47 -14.97 -9.61 -3.67
CA ARG A 47 -16.25 -8.91 -3.53
C ARG A 47 -16.93 -9.33 -2.24
N LEU A 48 -17.69 -8.41 -1.65
CA LEU A 48 -18.51 -8.68 -0.47
C LEU A 48 -19.44 -9.87 -0.73
N GLY A 49 -19.39 -10.86 0.18
CA GLY A 49 -20.18 -12.09 0.08
C GLY A 49 -19.53 -13.20 -0.75
N GLU A 50 -18.44 -12.92 -1.47
CA GLU A 50 -17.67 -13.95 -2.15
C GLU A 50 -16.61 -14.55 -1.22
N ASN A 51 -16.37 -15.85 -1.37
CA ASN A 51 -15.35 -16.57 -0.61
C ASN A 51 -14.40 -17.32 -1.54
N PRO A 52 -13.68 -16.61 -2.43
CA PRO A 52 -12.86 -17.26 -3.43
C PRO A 52 -11.66 -17.98 -2.78
N PRO A 53 -11.17 -19.06 -3.39
CA PRO A 53 -10.03 -19.81 -2.86
C PRO A 53 -8.72 -19.00 -2.91
N ARG A 54 -8.63 -18.00 -3.80
CA ARG A 54 -7.51 -17.06 -3.91
C ARG A 54 -8.03 -15.65 -4.07
N TRP A 55 -7.31 -14.68 -3.50
CA TRP A 55 -7.60 -13.26 -3.70
C TRP A 55 -6.35 -12.43 -3.43
N THR A 56 -6.41 -11.14 -3.74
CA THR A 56 -5.31 -10.20 -3.50
C THR A 56 -5.80 -9.06 -2.62
N SER A 57 -5.02 -8.74 -1.60
CA SER A 57 -5.21 -7.55 -0.79
C SER A 57 -4.05 -6.59 -1.04
N LEU A 58 -4.35 -5.30 -1.14
CA LEU A 58 -3.37 -4.21 -1.13
C LEU A 58 -3.56 -3.41 0.15
N TRP A 59 -2.48 -3.09 0.82
CA TRP A 59 -2.45 -2.11 1.90
C TRP A 59 -1.44 -1.03 1.56
N LEU A 60 -1.79 0.20 1.92
CA LEU A 60 -0.92 1.35 1.81
C LEU A 60 -0.65 1.90 3.19
N TYR A 61 0.63 2.11 3.48
CA TYR A 61 1.08 2.72 4.72
C TYR A 61 1.93 3.95 4.44
N VAL A 62 1.92 4.88 5.39
CA VAL A 62 2.90 5.95 5.46
C VAL A 62 3.69 5.77 6.75
N SER A 63 5.00 5.67 6.62
CA SER A 63 5.88 5.64 7.78
C SER A 63 6.06 7.03 8.38
N LYS A 64 6.35 7.10 9.67
CA LYS A 64 6.72 8.35 10.36
C LYS A 64 7.90 9.09 9.71
N GLY A 65 8.76 8.36 9.00
CA GLY A 65 9.89 8.91 8.25
C GLY A 65 9.57 9.36 6.82
N GLY A 66 8.29 9.37 6.41
CA GLY A 66 7.89 9.88 5.11
C GLY A 66 8.01 8.90 3.94
N LYS A 67 8.24 7.61 4.21
CA LYS A 67 8.19 6.57 3.17
C LYS A 67 6.78 6.04 2.98
N ILE A 68 6.40 5.78 1.74
CA ILE A 68 5.16 5.12 1.35
C ILE A 68 5.44 3.63 1.20
N LEU A 69 4.66 2.78 1.86
CA LEU A 69 4.81 1.32 1.78
C LEU A 69 3.55 0.70 1.19
N ALA A 70 3.69 0.08 0.02
CA ALA A 70 2.62 -0.65 -0.65
C ALA A 70 2.83 -2.16 -0.45
N HIS A 71 1.98 -2.77 0.35
CA HIS A 71 2.02 -4.20 0.64
C HIS A 71 0.92 -4.93 -0.12
N LYS A 72 1.33 -5.80 -1.03
CA LYS A 72 0.45 -6.67 -1.81
C LYS A 72 0.55 -8.09 -1.30
N VAL A 73 -0.57 -8.64 -0.83
CA VAL A 73 -0.65 -10.04 -0.39
C VAL A 73 -1.56 -10.82 -1.31
N GLY A 74 -0.99 -11.81 -1.98
CA GLY A 74 -1.73 -12.86 -2.67
C GLY A 74 -2.14 -13.92 -1.67
N HIS A 75 -3.39 -13.92 -1.27
CA HIS A 75 -3.94 -14.91 -0.35
C HIS A 75 -4.39 -16.17 -1.07
N THR A 76 -4.25 -17.30 -0.38
CA THR A 76 -4.76 -18.60 -0.81
C THR A 76 -5.31 -19.39 0.37
N ARG A 77 -6.25 -20.30 0.08
CA ARG A 77 -6.80 -21.28 1.03
C ARG A 77 -6.70 -22.72 0.52
N LEU A 78 -6.05 -22.90 -0.63
CA LEU A 78 -5.84 -24.22 -1.18
C LEU A 78 -4.78 -24.96 -0.36
N GLU A 79 -5.01 -26.24 -0.13
CA GLU A 79 -4.09 -27.07 0.64
C GLU A 79 -2.72 -27.12 -0.02
N GLY A 80 -1.68 -26.85 0.75
CA GLY A 80 -0.28 -26.85 0.28
C GLY A 80 0.16 -25.55 -0.39
N GLU A 81 -0.73 -24.56 -0.57
CA GLU A 81 -0.33 -23.23 -1.04
C GLU A 81 0.00 -22.30 0.12
N VAL A 82 0.92 -21.36 -0.13
CA VAL A 82 1.30 -20.31 0.80
C VAL A 82 0.92 -18.95 0.23
N ASN A 83 0.66 -17.99 1.11
CA ASN A 83 0.43 -16.61 0.68
C ASN A 83 1.70 -16.05 0.05
N LEU A 84 1.52 -15.17 -0.94
CA LEU A 84 2.61 -14.43 -1.59
C LEU A 84 2.64 -13.01 -1.03
N TYR A 85 3.83 -12.53 -0.68
CA TYR A 85 4.02 -11.22 -0.05
C TYR A 85 4.95 -10.35 -0.89
N THR A 86 4.44 -9.24 -1.39
CA THR A 86 5.21 -8.26 -2.16
C THR A 86 5.12 -6.91 -1.48
N LEU A 87 6.27 -6.30 -1.19
CA LEU A 87 6.36 -5.00 -0.54
C LEU A 87 7.16 -4.04 -1.41
N HIS A 88 6.56 -2.90 -1.73
CA HIS A 88 7.23 -1.77 -2.38
C HIS A 88 7.38 -0.64 -1.38
N ILE A 89 8.57 -0.04 -1.33
CA ILE A 89 8.85 1.14 -0.52
C ILE A 89 9.17 2.26 -1.50
N CYS A 90 8.36 3.31 -1.47
CA CYS A 90 8.41 4.41 -2.43
C CYS A 90 8.61 5.73 -1.69
N ASP A 91 9.20 6.68 -2.40
CA ASP A 91 9.36 8.06 -1.94
C ASP A 91 8.18 8.96 -2.33
N THR A 92 7.49 8.63 -3.43
CA THR A 92 6.43 9.47 -3.98
C THR A 92 5.22 8.66 -4.47
N PRO A 93 4.02 9.27 -4.56
CA PRO A 93 2.86 8.64 -5.19
C PRO A 93 3.07 8.32 -6.68
N ALA A 94 4.00 9.01 -7.36
CA ALA A 94 4.35 8.68 -8.75
C ALA A 94 5.04 7.32 -8.84
N GLU A 95 6.08 7.10 -8.03
CA GLU A 95 6.76 5.81 -7.94
C GLU A 95 5.79 4.69 -7.49
N LEU A 96 4.90 4.98 -6.54
CA LEU A 96 3.84 4.05 -6.13
C LEU A 96 3.00 3.57 -7.32
N ARG A 97 2.60 4.49 -8.21
CA ARG A 97 1.81 4.17 -9.41
C ARG A 97 2.62 3.36 -10.43
N GLU A 98 3.92 3.64 -10.57
CA GLU A 98 4.80 2.86 -11.44
C GLU A 98 4.91 1.41 -10.97
N VAL A 99 5.06 1.17 -9.66
CA VAL A 99 5.26 -0.19 -9.12
C VAL A 99 3.95 -0.99 -8.99
N LEU A 100 2.84 -0.35 -8.60
CA LEU A 100 1.55 -1.02 -8.47
C LEU A 100 0.77 -1.09 -9.80
N GLY A 101 1.07 -0.19 -10.73
CA GLY A 101 0.39 -0.07 -12.02
C GLY A 101 -1.01 0.55 -11.91
N HIS A 102 -1.82 0.34 -12.95
CA HIS A 102 -3.15 0.96 -13.12
C HIS A 102 -4.30 -0.05 -13.21
N GLY A 103 -4.12 -1.25 -12.67
CA GLY A 103 -5.19 -2.25 -12.57
C GLY A 103 -6.33 -1.77 -11.69
N TRP A 104 -7.53 -2.33 -11.85
CA TRP A 104 -8.72 -1.90 -11.11
C TRP A 104 -8.51 -1.90 -9.58
N LEU A 105 -7.82 -2.91 -9.04
CA LEU A 105 -7.54 -3.02 -7.61
C LEU A 105 -6.60 -1.92 -7.12
N ALA A 106 -5.59 -1.56 -7.93
CA ALA A 106 -4.69 -0.45 -7.63
C ALA A 106 -5.44 0.88 -7.67
N LYS A 107 -6.32 1.08 -8.66
CA LYS A 107 -7.18 2.28 -8.73
C LYS A 107 -8.10 2.42 -7.52
N SER A 108 -8.71 1.33 -7.06
CA SER A 108 -9.50 1.36 -5.81
C SER A 108 -8.68 1.76 -4.59
N LEU A 109 -7.42 1.30 -4.51
CA LEU A 109 -6.50 1.74 -3.45
C LEU A 109 -6.18 3.25 -3.56
N TYR A 110 -5.95 3.74 -4.79
CA TYR A 110 -5.66 5.15 -5.03
C TYR A 110 -6.86 6.05 -4.70
N ASP A 111 -8.08 5.62 -5.05
CA ASP A 111 -9.31 6.34 -4.72
C ASP A 111 -9.46 6.50 -3.19
N GLU A 112 -9.20 5.43 -2.43
CA GLU A 112 -9.25 5.46 -0.95
C GLU A 112 -8.13 6.33 -0.36
N ALA A 113 -6.95 6.30 -0.97
CA ALA A 113 -5.77 7.07 -0.55
C ALA A 113 -5.79 8.55 -1.00
N GLY A 114 -6.78 8.97 -1.80
CA GLY A 114 -6.83 10.29 -2.41
C GLY A 114 -5.65 10.56 -3.36
N ILE A 115 -5.17 9.55 -4.08
CA ILE A 115 -4.09 9.65 -5.06
C ILE A 115 -4.69 9.69 -6.47
N ASP A 116 -4.36 10.74 -7.24
CA ASP A 116 -4.79 10.82 -8.63
C ASP A 116 -3.99 9.88 -9.56
N TYR A 117 -4.71 9.24 -10.48
CA TYR A 117 -4.15 8.32 -11.49
C TYR A 117 -4.59 8.69 -12.92
N VAL A 118 -4.86 9.97 -13.15
CA VAL A 118 -5.25 10.53 -14.45
C VAL A 118 -4.00 11.01 -15.20
N GLU A 119 -3.96 10.74 -16.51
CA GLU A 119 -2.97 11.29 -17.44
C GLU A 119 -3.66 12.41 -18.25
N GLU A 120 -3.07 13.60 -18.26
CA GLU A 120 -3.54 14.74 -19.07
C GLU A 120 -2.90 14.69 -20.46
N VAL A 121 -3.70 14.92 -21.50
CA VAL A 121 -3.26 14.87 -22.90
C VAL A 121 -3.65 16.17 -23.60
N GLU A 122 -2.72 16.78 -24.33
CA GLU A 122 -2.91 18.01 -25.13
C GLU A 122 -3.46 17.75 -26.54
#